data_AF-A0A7J8BJ36-F1
#
_entry.id   AF-A0A7J8BJ36-F1
#
_cell.length_a   1.000
_cell.length_b   1.000
_cell.length_c   1.000
_cell.angle_alpha   90.00
_cell.angle_beta   90.00
_cell.angle_gamma   90.00
#
_symmetry.space_group_name_H-M   'P 1'
#
loop_
_entity.id
_entity.type
_entity.pdbx_description
1 polymer ?
#
loop_
_entity_poly.entity_id
_entity_poly.type
_entity_poly.pdbx_seq_one_letter_code
_entity_poly.pdbx_strand_id
1 'polypeptide(L)'
;MGAAEPLRSVLWVKRQRCAVSLDPARALLRWWPSPGPGASVPGAGACSVPVSEIITVEETDSRGKHYSGGKWQKMETPFAFTVHCVKRARRHRWKCAQVTFCGADEQLCHLWMQTLREQLDKLTCRPKHLLVFINPFGGKGRGQRIYERKVAPLFALAAISTEVIGSSVSAGTACSARSCTG
;
A
#
# COMPACT_ATOMS: atom_id res chain seq x y z
N MET A 1 -20.98 -23.71 -9.16
CA MET A 1 -19.95 -23.14 -8.26
C MET A 1 -20.45 -21.77 -7.86
N GLY A 2 -20.98 -21.62 -6.64
CA GLY A 2 -21.61 -20.36 -6.20
C GLY A 2 -20.59 -19.24 -6.13
N ALA A 3 -20.92 -18.06 -6.64
CA ALA A 3 -20.06 -16.88 -6.47
C ALA A 3 -19.91 -16.59 -4.98
N ALA A 4 -18.68 -16.46 -4.49
CA ALA A 4 -18.44 -16.09 -3.10
C ALA A 4 -19.12 -14.76 -2.80
N GLU A 5 -19.94 -14.72 -1.76
CA GLU A 5 -20.68 -13.51 -1.40
C GLU A 5 -19.73 -12.38 -0.99
N PRO A 6 -20.03 -11.11 -1.35
CA PRO A 6 -19.22 -9.98 -0.90
C PRO A 6 -19.26 -9.81 0.61
N LEU A 7 -18.09 -9.64 1.25
CA LEU A 7 -18.01 -9.22 2.64
C LEU A 7 -18.53 -7.78 2.77
N ARG A 8 -19.47 -7.54 3.68
CA ARG A 8 -20.12 -6.24 3.88
C ARG A 8 -20.30 -5.90 5.35
N SER A 9 -19.98 -4.67 5.71
CA SER A 9 -20.29 -4.13 7.04
C SER A 9 -20.34 -2.60 7.02
N VAL A 10 -20.82 -2.00 8.10
CA VAL A 10 -20.72 -0.56 8.32
C VAL A 10 -19.48 -0.28 9.17
N LEU A 11 -18.52 0.43 8.61
CA LEU A 11 -17.28 0.83 9.28
C LEU A 11 -17.20 2.35 9.34
N TRP A 12 -16.45 2.86 10.31
CA TRP A 12 -16.11 4.28 10.33
C TRP A 12 -14.93 4.54 9.40
N VAL A 13 -15.06 5.54 8.54
CA VAL A 13 -13.96 6.07 7.72
C VAL A 13 -13.87 7.56 8.02
N LYS A 14 -12.75 7.96 8.64
CA LYS A 14 -12.62 9.31 9.22
C LYS A 14 -13.73 9.58 10.24
N ARG A 15 -14.62 10.55 9.99
CA ARG A 15 -15.74 10.93 10.89
C ARG A 15 -17.10 10.50 10.36
N GLN A 16 -17.13 9.55 9.42
CA GLN A 16 -18.36 9.17 8.75
C GLN A 16 -18.55 7.66 8.78
N ARG A 17 -19.79 7.24 9.04
CA ARG A 17 -20.21 5.84 8.89
C ARG A 17 -20.34 5.54 7.40
N CYS A 18 -19.61 4.56 6.94
CA CYS A 18 -19.61 4.13 5.56
C CYS A 18 -20.06 2.67 5.47
N ALA A 19 -20.92 2.37 4.51
CA ALA A 19 -21.08 0.99 4.07
C ALA A 19 -19.82 0.60 3.30
N VAL A 20 -19.21 -0.51 3.67
CA VAL A 20 -17.98 -1.04 3.08
C VAL A 20 -18.27 -2.42 2.52
N SER A 21 -17.80 -2.68 1.31
CA SER A 21 -17.95 -3.96 0.64
C SER A 21 -16.64 -4.38 -0.03
N LEU A 22 -16.25 -5.63 0.17
CA LEU A 22 -15.22 -6.31 -0.59
C LEU A 22 -15.90 -7.38 -1.44
N ASP A 23 -15.84 -7.23 -2.75
CA ASP A 23 -16.40 -8.17 -3.73
C ASP A 23 -15.28 -9.08 -4.25
N PRO A 24 -15.24 -10.38 -3.87
CA PRO A 24 -14.22 -11.31 -4.33
C PRO A 24 -14.27 -11.55 -5.84
N ALA A 25 -15.47 -11.58 -6.44
CA ALA A 25 -15.64 -11.85 -7.87
C ALA A 25 -15.11 -10.70 -8.73
N ARG A 26 -15.24 -9.46 -8.24
CA ARG A 26 -14.71 -8.26 -8.90
C ARG A 26 -13.30 -7.89 -8.46
N ALA A 27 -12.77 -8.55 -7.43
CA ALA A 27 -11.54 -8.16 -6.74
C ALA A 27 -11.54 -6.64 -6.43
N LEU A 28 -12.62 -6.15 -5.80
CA LEU A 28 -12.86 -4.72 -5.62
C LEU A 28 -13.27 -4.40 -4.18
N LEU A 29 -12.51 -3.50 -3.54
CA LEU A 29 -12.88 -2.87 -2.28
C LEU A 29 -13.62 -1.55 -2.58
N ARG A 30 -14.81 -1.37 -2.02
CA ARG A 30 -15.65 -0.19 -2.20
C ARG A 30 -16.22 0.30 -0.88
N TRP A 31 -16.32 1.60 -0.70
CA TRP A 31 -17.01 2.21 0.44
C TRP A 31 -17.72 3.50 0.06
N TRP A 32 -18.84 3.79 0.71
CA TRP A 32 -19.64 4.98 0.46
C TRP A 32 -20.35 5.42 1.74
N PRO A 33 -20.74 6.70 1.86
CA PRO A 33 -21.60 7.17 2.94
C PRO A 33 -22.77 6.22 3.21
N SER A 34 -22.87 5.72 4.43
CA SER A 34 -24.06 4.98 4.85
C SER A 34 -25.19 6.00 5.01
N PRO A 35 -26.32 5.89 4.29
CA PRO A 35 -27.41 6.84 4.43
C PRO A 35 -27.93 6.78 5.87
N GLY A 36 -27.86 7.91 6.59
CA GLY A 36 -28.66 8.12 7.79
C GLY A 36 -30.13 8.37 7.41
N PRO A 37 -31.05 8.45 8.38
CA PRO A 37 -32.42 8.86 8.11
C PRO A 37 -32.42 10.29 7.55
N GLY A 38 -32.49 10.42 6.21
CA GLY A 38 -32.58 11.70 5.52
C GLY A 38 -31.56 12.02 4.42
N ALA A 39 -30.83 11.07 3.80
CA ALA A 39 -29.83 11.45 2.77
C ALA A 39 -29.77 10.62 1.47
N SER A 40 -29.94 11.37 0.37
CA SER A 40 -29.26 11.39 -0.93
C SER A 40 -29.06 10.12 -1.78
N VAL A 41 -29.10 10.33 -3.10
CA VAL A 41 -28.97 9.36 -4.19
C VAL A 41 -27.91 8.26 -3.93
N PRO A 42 -28.25 6.97 -4.05
CA PRO A 42 -27.31 5.87 -3.91
C PRO A 42 -26.09 6.05 -4.82
N GLY A 43 -24.90 6.17 -4.24
CA GLY A 43 -23.63 6.17 -4.97
C GLY A 43 -22.91 7.51 -5.12
N ALA A 44 -23.52 8.63 -4.72
CA ALA A 44 -22.80 9.91 -4.62
C ALA A 44 -21.71 9.82 -3.53
N GLY A 45 -20.45 10.04 -3.90
CA GLY A 45 -19.31 10.00 -2.96
C GLY A 45 -18.73 8.61 -2.68
N ALA A 46 -19.07 7.59 -3.48
CA ALA A 46 -18.44 6.28 -3.38
C ALA A 46 -16.96 6.31 -3.76
N CYS A 47 -16.14 5.68 -2.95
CA CYS A 47 -14.73 5.41 -3.23
C CYS A 47 -14.55 3.92 -3.50
N SER A 48 -13.62 3.59 -4.40
CA SER A 48 -13.26 2.21 -4.69
C SER A 48 -11.78 2.07 -4.97
N VAL A 49 -11.22 0.90 -4.65
CA VAL A 49 -9.84 0.51 -4.90
C VAL A 49 -9.87 -0.94 -5.39
N PRO A 50 -9.38 -1.23 -6.61
CA PRO A 50 -9.13 -2.61 -7.04
C PRO A 50 -8.15 -3.30 -6.08
N VAL A 51 -8.36 -4.58 -5.77
CA VAL A 51 -7.46 -5.34 -4.89
C VAL A 51 -6.03 -5.34 -5.43
N SER A 52 -5.86 -5.35 -6.76
CA SER A 52 -4.54 -5.21 -7.41
C SER A 52 -3.83 -3.88 -7.16
N GLU A 53 -4.54 -2.85 -6.70
CA GLU A 53 -3.98 -1.55 -6.33
C GLU A 53 -3.74 -1.41 -4.82
N ILE A 54 -4.06 -2.44 -4.03
CA ILE A 54 -3.74 -2.50 -2.60
C ILE A 54 -2.28 -2.97 -2.45
N ILE A 55 -1.50 -2.20 -1.72
CA ILE A 55 -0.10 -2.49 -1.39
C ILE A 55 -0.04 -3.41 -0.17
N THR A 56 -0.74 -3.06 0.90
CA THR A 56 -0.77 -3.86 2.14
C THR A 56 -1.97 -3.49 2.99
N VAL A 57 -2.26 -4.36 3.97
CA VAL A 57 -3.28 -4.15 4.99
C VAL A 57 -2.66 -4.40 6.36
N GLU A 58 -2.64 -3.35 7.17
CA GLU A 58 -1.99 -3.30 8.47
C GLU A 58 -3.03 -3.04 9.57
N GLU A 59 -2.81 -3.64 10.73
CA GLU A 59 -3.52 -3.24 11.93
C GLU A 59 -3.07 -1.84 12.33
N THR A 60 -3.99 -1.00 12.80
CA THR A 60 -3.64 0.35 13.23
C THR A 60 -3.21 0.29 14.69
N ASP A 61 -1.90 0.14 14.93
CA ASP A 61 -1.35 0.12 16.28
C ASP A 61 -1.74 1.39 17.04
N SER A 62 -2.47 1.22 18.15
CA SER A 62 -2.72 2.29 19.11
C SER A 62 -1.43 2.78 19.81
N ARG A 63 -0.31 2.07 19.66
CA ARG A 63 0.94 2.26 20.42
C ARG A 63 2.15 2.78 19.66
N GLY A 64 1.97 3.32 18.46
CA GLY A 64 2.86 4.37 17.96
C GLY A 64 3.56 4.10 16.64
N LYS A 65 3.30 5.00 15.69
CA LYS A 65 4.31 5.70 14.88
C LYS A 65 3.65 6.93 14.27
N HIS A 66 4.05 8.10 14.77
CA HIS A 66 3.73 9.40 14.18
C HIS A 66 4.38 9.49 12.79
N TYR A 67 3.62 9.22 11.72
CA TYR A 67 3.95 9.81 10.43
C TYR A 67 3.54 11.28 10.50
N SER A 68 4.51 12.19 10.38
CA SER A 68 4.30 13.64 10.34
C SER A 68 3.39 14.01 9.17
N GLY A 69 2.08 14.11 9.45
CA GLY A 69 1.05 14.34 8.46
C GLY A 69 -0.32 14.60 9.07
N GLY A 70 -0.45 15.69 9.82
CA GLY A 70 -1.73 16.26 10.22
C GLY A 70 -2.34 15.70 11.51
N LYS A 71 -2.74 16.61 12.40
CA LYS A 71 -3.49 16.37 13.64
C LYS A 71 -4.76 15.55 13.36
N TRP A 72 -4.71 14.24 13.56
CA TRP A 72 -5.91 13.43 13.76
C TRP A 72 -6.30 13.57 15.23
N GLN A 73 -7.36 14.32 15.51
CA GLN A 73 -7.99 14.30 16.82
C GLN A 73 -8.40 12.85 17.09
N LYS A 74 -7.76 12.28 18.11
CA LYS A 74 -7.90 10.93 18.66
C LYS A 74 -9.38 10.56 18.77
N MET A 75 -9.91 9.91 17.74
CA MET A 75 -11.11 9.09 17.88
C MET A 75 -10.54 7.76 18.40
N GLU A 76 -10.68 7.52 19.70
CA GLU A 76 -10.27 6.27 20.34
C GLU A 76 -11.21 5.14 19.88
N THR A 77 -11.13 4.75 18.62
CA THR A 77 -11.64 3.47 18.17
C THR A 77 -10.48 2.48 18.35
N PRO A 78 -10.49 1.62 19.38
CA PRO A 78 -9.36 0.72 19.64
C PRO A 78 -9.17 -0.31 18.52
N PHE A 79 -10.20 -0.54 17.70
CA PHE A 79 -10.19 -1.55 16.63
C PHE A 79 -10.21 -0.86 15.26
N ALA A 80 -9.04 -0.77 14.63
CA ALA A 80 -8.91 -0.17 13.32
C ALA A 80 -7.84 -0.87 12.47
N PHE A 81 -8.05 -0.88 11.16
CA PHE A 81 -7.09 -1.37 10.18
C PHE A 81 -6.90 -0.34 9.07
N THR A 82 -5.70 -0.28 8.51
CA THR A 82 -5.33 0.65 7.46
C THR A 82 -4.98 -0.09 6.17
N VAL A 83 -5.64 0.29 5.08
CA VAL A 83 -5.35 -0.20 3.73
C VAL A 83 -4.46 0.81 3.02
N HIS A 84 -3.23 0.38 2.71
CA HIS A 84 -2.30 1.15 1.89
C HIS A 84 -2.56 0.79 0.43
N CYS A 85 -2.81 1.78 -0.40
CA CYS A 85 -3.12 1.58 -1.80
C CYS A 85 -2.43 2.61 -2.69
N VAL A 86 -2.33 2.31 -3.97
CA VAL A 86 -1.94 3.29 -4.98
C VAL A 86 -3.18 3.95 -5.58
N LYS A 87 -3.12 5.26 -5.79
CA LYS A 87 -4.12 6.01 -6.53
C LYS A 87 -3.50 6.65 -7.75
N ARG A 88 -4.19 6.53 -8.87
CA ARG A 88 -3.85 7.25 -10.10
C ARG A 88 -4.10 8.74 -9.88
N ALA A 89 -3.07 9.53 -10.11
CA ALA A 89 -3.11 10.98 -10.07
C ALA A 89 -2.98 11.55 -11.49
N ARG A 90 -3.20 12.86 -11.63
CA ARG A 90 -3.02 13.56 -12.90
C ARG A 90 -1.60 13.35 -13.46
N ARG A 91 -1.46 13.49 -14.78
CA ARG A 91 -0.18 13.39 -15.52
C ARG A 91 0.51 12.01 -15.38
N HIS A 92 -0.27 10.93 -15.40
CA HIS A 92 0.23 9.54 -15.34
C HIS A 92 1.09 9.23 -14.10
N ARG A 93 0.84 9.94 -12.99
CA ARG A 93 1.56 9.74 -11.73
C ARG A 93 0.78 8.83 -10.81
N TRP A 94 1.49 7.99 -10.08
CA TRP A 94 0.93 7.15 -9.03
C TRP A 94 1.29 7.77 -7.68
N LYS A 95 0.36 7.71 -6.74
CA LYS A 95 0.57 8.20 -5.36
C LYS A 95 0.14 7.12 -4.38
N CYS A 96 0.94 6.90 -3.35
CA CYS A 96 0.51 6.12 -2.20
C CYS A 96 -0.58 6.89 -1.46
N ALA A 97 -1.64 6.19 -1.09
CA ALA A 97 -2.73 6.67 -0.28
C ALA A 97 -3.04 5.63 0.79
N GLN A 98 -3.65 6.10 1.88
CA GLN A 98 -4.08 5.26 2.98
C GLN A 98 -5.56 5.52 3.23
N VAL A 99 -6.28 4.49 3.62
CA VAL A 99 -7.62 4.59 4.19
C VAL A 99 -7.68 3.73 5.43
N THR A 100 -8.07 4.34 6.54
CA THR A 100 -8.24 3.67 7.82
C THR A 100 -9.73 3.42 8.03
N PHE A 101 -10.05 2.17 8.35
CA PHE A 101 -11.39 1.73 8.70
C PHE A 101 -11.41 1.35 10.17
N CYS A 102 -12.39 1.85 10.91
CA CYS A 102 -12.59 1.50 12.30
C CYS A 102 -13.83 0.62 12.45
N GLY A 103 -13.65 -0.53 13.08
CA GLY A 103 -14.71 -1.49 13.37
C GLY A 103 -15.43 -1.19 14.69
N ALA A 104 -16.53 -1.91 14.93
CA ALA A 104 -17.22 -1.90 16.21
C ALA A 104 -16.44 -2.72 17.27
N ASP A 105 -15.79 -3.79 16.82
CA ASP A 105 -15.03 -4.74 17.63
C ASP A 105 -13.78 -5.24 16.88
N GLU A 106 -12.91 -5.92 17.62
CA GLU A 106 -11.65 -6.51 17.13
C GLU A 106 -11.89 -7.61 16.09
N GLN A 107 -12.90 -8.46 16.32
CA GLN A 107 -13.20 -9.61 15.47
C GLN A 107 -13.57 -9.17 14.05
N LEU A 108 -14.38 -8.10 13.94
CA LEU A 108 -14.74 -7.50 12.66
C LEU A 108 -13.50 -6.97 11.94
N CYS A 109 -12.60 -6.27 12.63
CA CYS A 109 -11.36 -5.77 12.02
C CYS A 109 -10.47 -6.92 11.54
N HIS A 110 -10.32 -7.97 12.36
CA HIS A 110 -9.55 -9.16 12.00
C HIS A 110 -10.14 -9.87 10.79
N LEU A 111 -11.46 -10.04 10.74
CA LEU A 111 -12.15 -10.63 9.59
C LEU A 111 -11.87 -9.85 8.30
N TRP A 112 -11.96 -8.52 8.36
CA TRP A 112 -11.66 -7.67 7.20
C TRP A 112 -10.19 -7.77 6.77
N MET A 113 -9.25 -7.71 7.71
CA MET A 113 -7.83 -7.84 7.42
C MET A 113 -7.50 -9.19 6.80
N GLN A 114 -8.00 -10.28 7.39
CA GLN A 114 -7.80 -11.63 6.88
C GLN A 114 -8.37 -11.77 5.47
N THR A 115 -9.62 -11.36 5.26
CA THR A 115 -10.27 -11.47 3.94
C THR A 115 -9.53 -10.65 2.89
N LEU A 116 -9.07 -9.44 3.21
CA LEU A 116 -8.29 -8.62 2.28
C LEU A 116 -6.92 -9.25 1.96
N ARG A 117 -6.24 -9.82 2.96
CA ARG A 117 -4.96 -10.53 2.76
C ARG A 117 -5.14 -11.76 1.87
N GLU A 118 -6.18 -12.55 2.09
CA GLU A 118 -6.52 -13.69 1.23
C GLU A 118 -6.82 -13.25 -0.22
N GLN A 119 -7.47 -12.10 -0.42
CA GLN A 119 -7.68 -11.55 -1.76
C GLN A 119 -6.36 -11.10 -2.41
N LEU A 120 -5.45 -10.52 -1.64
CA LEU A 120 -4.11 -10.15 -2.11
C LEU A 120 -3.27 -11.38 -2.50
N ASP A 121 -3.36 -12.46 -1.73
CA ASP A 121 -2.60 -13.69 -1.98
C ASP A 121 -3.09 -14.44 -3.23
N LYS A 122 -4.35 -14.25 -3.61
CA LYS A 122 -4.91 -14.78 -4.87
C LYS A 122 -4.41 -14.05 -6.12
N LEU A 123 -3.74 -12.90 -5.97
CA LEU A 123 -3.18 -12.17 -7.11
C LEU A 123 -1.92 -12.87 -7.63
N THR A 124 -2.07 -13.61 -8.73
CA THR A 124 -0.95 -14.29 -9.40
C THR A 124 0.07 -13.32 -10.00
N CYS A 125 -0.35 -12.09 -10.34
CA CYS A 125 0.51 -11.08 -10.94
C CYS A 125 1.36 -10.30 -9.93
N ARG A 126 1.25 -10.57 -8.62
CA ARG A 126 1.93 -9.80 -7.58
C ARG A 126 3.34 -10.36 -7.34
N PRO A 127 4.42 -9.60 -7.66
CA PRO A 127 5.78 -10.09 -7.46
C PRO A 127 6.08 -10.22 -5.97
N LYS A 128 6.77 -11.30 -5.58
CA LYS A 128 7.27 -11.53 -4.21
C LYS A 128 8.76 -11.27 -4.06
N HIS A 129 9.50 -11.48 -5.15
CA HIS A 129 10.95 -11.29 -5.22
C HIS A 129 11.29 -10.51 -6.50
N LEU A 130 12.12 -9.48 -6.39
CA LEU A 130 12.60 -8.71 -7.53
C LEU A 130 14.12 -8.56 -7.48
N LEU A 131 14.77 -8.81 -8.61
CA LEU A 131 16.15 -8.38 -8.84
C LEU A 131 16.12 -6.94 -9.37
N VAL A 132 16.83 -6.03 -8.68
CA VAL A 132 16.89 -4.62 -9.06
C VAL A 132 18.30 -4.27 -9.50
N PHE A 133 18.44 -3.99 -10.79
CA PHE A 133 19.69 -3.47 -11.34
C PHE A 133 19.70 -1.94 -11.30
N ILE A 134 20.72 -1.37 -10.64
CA ILE A 134 20.91 0.08 -10.59
C ILE A 134 22.17 0.42 -11.38
N ASN A 135 22.00 1.08 -12.52
CA ASN A 135 23.13 1.64 -13.27
C ASN A 135 23.63 2.93 -12.57
N PRO A 136 24.84 2.94 -11.98
CA PRO A 136 25.35 4.10 -11.26
C PRO A 136 25.73 5.27 -12.19
N PHE A 137 26.03 4.99 -13.46
CA PHE A 137 26.51 5.98 -14.43
C PHE A 137 25.41 6.55 -15.34
N GLY A 138 24.15 6.11 -15.16
CA GLY A 138 23.03 6.55 -15.99
C GLY A 138 22.56 7.98 -15.70
N GLY A 139 22.42 8.80 -16.74
CA GLY A 139 21.79 10.12 -16.68
C GLY A 139 22.39 11.05 -15.62
N LYS A 140 21.57 11.48 -14.65
CA LYS A 140 22.00 12.38 -13.56
C LYS A 140 22.71 11.68 -12.38
N GLY A 141 22.98 10.37 -12.44
CA GLY A 141 23.66 9.62 -11.38
C GLY A 141 22.89 9.50 -10.06
N ARG A 142 21.56 9.67 -10.07
CA ARG A 142 20.71 9.66 -8.86
C ARG A 142 19.98 8.34 -8.62
N GLY A 143 20.21 7.33 -9.47
CA GLY A 143 19.45 6.07 -9.47
C GLY A 143 19.45 5.39 -8.10
N GLN A 144 20.63 5.23 -7.51
CA GLN A 144 20.79 4.61 -6.18
C GLN A 144 20.03 5.38 -5.10
N ARG A 145 20.25 6.70 -4.98
CA ARG A 145 19.56 7.52 -3.98
C ARG A 145 18.04 7.53 -4.16
N ILE A 146 17.54 7.47 -5.39
CA ILE A 146 16.10 7.37 -5.67
C ILE A 146 15.56 6.02 -5.22
N TYR A 147 16.29 4.95 -5.52
CA TYR A 147 15.92 3.60 -5.11
C TYR A 147 15.78 3.52 -3.58
N GLU A 148 16.84 3.87 -2.85
CA GLU A 148 16.89 3.80 -1.39
C GLU A 148 15.80 4.65 -0.73
N ARG A 149 15.54 5.86 -1.22
CA ARG A 149 14.61 6.80 -0.58
C ARG A 149 13.15 6.60 -0.95
N LYS A 150 12.85 5.99 -2.10
CA LYS A 150 11.47 5.94 -2.63
C LYS A 150 11.02 4.54 -3.00
N VAL A 151 11.88 3.76 -3.64
CA VAL A 151 11.50 2.46 -4.21
C VAL A 151 11.61 1.36 -3.16
N ALA A 152 12.74 1.27 -2.46
CA ALA A 152 12.96 0.28 -1.41
C ALA A 152 11.90 0.34 -0.30
N PRO A 153 11.48 1.52 0.22
CA PRO A 153 10.41 1.59 1.21
C PRO A 153 9.06 1.12 0.67
N LEU A 154 8.78 1.34 -0.62
CA LEU A 154 7.55 0.89 -1.25
C LEU A 154 7.53 -0.64 -1.42
N PHE A 155 8.66 -1.23 -1.82
CA PHE A 155 8.80 -2.69 -1.93
C PHE A 155 8.72 -3.37 -0.57
N ALA A 156 9.37 -2.81 0.44
CA ALA A 156 9.25 -3.29 1.82
C ALA A 156 7.79 -3.25 2.31
N LEU A 157 7.08 -2.14 2.08
CA LEU A 157 5.66 -2.01 2.42
C LEU A 157 4.79 -3.03 1.68
N ALA A 158 5.16 -3.38 0.44
CA ALA A 158 4.48 -4.40 -0.35
C ALA A 158 4.91 -5.84 -0.01
N ALA A 159 5.74 -6.05 1.02
CA ALA A 159 6.34 -7.33 1.37
C ALA A 159 7.08 -8.00 0.21
N ILE A 160 7.76 -7.20 -0.62
CA ILE A 160 8.58 -7.66 -1.74
C ILE A 160 10.03 -7.72 -1.27
N SER A 161 10.65 -8.89 -1.35
CA SER A 161 12.09 -9.02 -1.14
C SER A 161 12.84 -8.57 -2.38
N THR A 162 13.91 -7.81 -2.20
CA THR A 162 14.72 -7.32 -3.31
C THR A 162 16.19 -7.64 -3.15
N GLU A 163 16.79 -8.13 -4.22
CA GLU A 163 18.24 -8.19 -4.38
C GLU A 163 18.68 -7.01 -5.25
N VAL A 164 19.63 -6.22 -4.77
CA VAL A 164 20.08 -5.02 -5.48
C VAL A 164 21.49 -5.23 -5.97
N ILE A 165 21.66 -5.20 -7.29
CA ILE A 165 22.98 -5.21 -7.92
C ILE A 165 23.29 -3.79 -8.36
N GLY A 166 24.15 -3.12 -7.59
CA GLY A 166 24.87 -1.96 -8.05
C GLY A 166 26.27 -2.40 -8.43
N SER A 167 26.76 -2.02 -9.62
CA SER A 167 28.19 -2.12 -9.91
C SER A 167 28.90 -1.09 -9.02
N SER A 168 29.13 -1.43 -7.76
CA SER A 168 30.01 -0.69 -6.88
C SER A 168 31.39 -0.74 -7.49
N VAL A 169 31.87 0.38 -8.03
CA VAL A 169 33.32 0.60 -8.05
C VAL A 169 33.69 0.65 -6.57
N SER A 170 34.27 -0.44 -6.08
CA SER A 170 35.01 -0.42 -4.83
C SER A 170 36.07 0.66 -4.97
N ALA A 171 35.86 1.80 -4.31
CA ALA A 171 36.93 2.74 -4.03
C ALA A 171 37.98 1.99 -3.21
N GLY A 172 39.10 1.62 -3.83
CA GLY A 172 40.21 0.95 -3.15
C GLY A 172 40.77 -0.25 -3.93
N THR A 173 41.42 0.00 -5.05
CA THR A 173 42.77 -0.50 -5.36
C THR A 173 43.22 0.28 -6.58
N ALA A 174 44.21 1.16 -6.40
CA ALA A 174 44.96 1.70 -7.50
C ALA A 174 45.60 0.53 -8.24
N CYS A 175 45.09 0.18 -9.43
CA CYS A 175 45.86 -0.62 -10.37
C CYS A 175 47.09 0.22 -10.72
N SER A 176 48.21 -0.10 -10.07
CA SER A 176 49.53 0.33 -10.49
C SER A 176 49.76 -0.21 -11.91
N ALA A 177 49.49 0.62 -12.91
CA ALA A 177 50.03 0.43 -14.24
C ALA A 177 51.56 0.56 -14.11
N ARG A 178 52.23 -0.58 -13.94
CA ARG A 178 53.67 -0.65 -14.11
C ARG A 178 53.91 -0.43 -15.60
N SER A 179 54.50 0.71 -15.89
CA SER A 179 55.06 1.12 -17.17
C SER A 179 55.91 -0.01 -17.76
N CYS A 180 55.52 -0.52 -18.92
CA CYS A 180 56.44 -1.16 -19.84
C CYS A 180 57.27 -0.04 -20.49
N THR A 181 58.56 0.01 -20.20
CA THR A 181 59.55 0.76 -20.95
C THR A 181 60.74 -0.14 -21.20
N GLY A 182 61.10 -0.29 -22.49
CA GLY A 182 62.41 -0.73 -22.96
C GLY A 182 62.58 -2.23 -23.06
#